data_AF-A0A368LHA2-F1
#
_entry.id   AF-A0A368LHA2-F1
#
_cell.length_a   1.000
_cell.length_b   1.000
_cell.length_c   1.000
_cell.angle_alpha   90.00
_cell.angle_beta   90.00
_cell.angle_gamma   90.00
#
_symmetry.space_group_name_H-M   'P 1'
#
loop_
_entity.id
_entity.type
_entity.pdbx_description
1 polymer ?
#
loop_
_entity_poly.entity_id
_entity_poly.type
_entity_poly.pdbx_seq_one_letter_code
_entity_poly.pdbx_strand_id
1 'polypeptide(L)'
;MRYFFTMACIIWTFSPPAYSVEMVDNSHNTLGVKIYSWVGAKHDIASYQYDQNFVPINKSNNKEKPLSAKAEEKGTLPTPTAEWMVNEPAAWHIVIAVPTWFTKGTQIPKLNIPNLITTQRALTPNKMSNRVNGQTWTYQLWDIPLFMTQDGLYHIPSMPIDVHVADPKGGEPHTIRLWTKEEWVGVKYPTEQLSSSSHWIAAPKASLNEDWQVSQSSLHVGDSITRTITLRAQDTLAVMLPNPSDVILNEAYQAYVSPSQKQDSQDRGIFSASRIEKTTYVLQKGGINVSSCWGALVEHTVAIIRIVAFASKDI
;
A
#
# COMPACT_ATOMS: atom_id res chain seq x y z
N MET A 1 -3.37 -8.60 -34.54
CA MET A 1 -2.23 -9.53 -34.30
C MET A 1 -1.76 -9.27 -32.88
N ARG A 2 -1.88 -10.24 -31.96
CA ARG A 2 -1.46 -10.05 -30.54
C ARG A 2 0.06 -10.23 -30.47
N TYR A 3 0.79 -9.16 -30.18
CA TYR A 3 2.23 -9.23 -29.96
C TYR A 3 2.49 -9.22 -28.46
N PHE A 4 3.04 -10.32 -27.95
CA PHE A 4 3.52 -10.39 -26.56
C PHE A 4 4.95 -9.83 -26.53
N PHE A 5 5.12 -8.63 -25.99
CA PHE A 5 6.45 -8.14 -25.62
C PHE A 5 6.75 -8.57 -24.19
N THR A 6 7.77 -9.40 -24.01
CA THR A 6 8.30 -9.73 -22.68
C THR A 6 9.21 -8.58 -22.25
N MET A 7 8.67 -7.67 -21.43
CA MET A 7 9.45 -6.57 -20.86
C MET A 7 10.51 -7.14 -19.91
N ALA A 8 11.76 -6.68 -20.04
CA ALA A 8 12.83 -7.04 -19.13
C ALA A 8 12.54 -6.42 -17.74
N CYS A 9 11.90 -7.21 -16.90
CA CYS A 9 11.61 -6.87 -15.52
C CYS A 9 12.88 -7.13 -14.68
N ILE A 10 13.56 -6.06 -14.25
CA ILE A 10 14.59 -6.21 -13.21
C ILE A 10 13.84 -6.32 -11.89
N ILE A 11 13.54 -7.56 -11.49
CA ILE A 11 12.92 -7.87 -10.22
C ILE A 11 14.00 -7.76 -9.14
N TRP A 12 13.92 -6.70 -8.34
CA TRP A 12 14.65 -6.66 -7.08
C TRP A 12 13.77 -7.31 -6.02
N THR A 13 14.25 -8.38 -5.40
CA THR A 13 13.62 -8.99 -4.22
C THR A 13 14.26 -8.39 -2.97
N PHE A 14 13.51 -7.54 -2.27
CA PHE A 14 13.91 -7.07 -0.95
C PHE A 14 13.17 -7.87 0.12
N SER A 15 13.89 -8.26 1.17
CA SER A 15 13.24 -8.80 2.36
C SER A 15 12.41 -7.68 2.98
N PRO A 16 11.15 -7.93 3.39
CA PRO A 16 10.37 -6.94 4.10
C PRO A 16 11.19 -6.44 5.30
N PRO A 17 11.15 -5.14 5.60
CA PRO A 17 11.94 -4.61 6.70
C PRO A 17 11.63 -5.32 8.01
N ALA A 18 12.65 -5.48 8.84
CA ALA A 18 12.47 -6.03 10.17
C ALA A 18 11.55 -5.10 10.97
N TYR A 19 10.32 -5.53 11.25
CA TYR A 19 9.36 -4.76 12.02
C TYR A 19 9.76 -4.74 13.49
N SER A 20 9.84 -3.55 14.10
CA SER A 20 9.76 -3.40 15.54
C SER A 20 8.39 -2.83 15.90
N VAL A 21 7.53 -3.64 16.49
CA VAL A 21 6.27 -3.17 17.09
C VAL A 21 6.60 -2.74 18.51
N GLU A 22 6.34 -1.48 18.83
CA GLU A 22 6.57 -0.98 20.18
C GLU A 22 5.26 -0.96 20.97
N MET A 23 5.24 -1.72 22.06
CA MET A 23 4.09 -1.73 22.96
C MET A 23 3.90 -0.38 23.64
N VAL A 24 2.64 0.02 23.82
CA VAL A 24 2.27 1.00 24.82
C VAL A 24 1.20 0.40 25.70
N ASP A 25 1.53 0.26 26.97
CA ASP A 25 0.52 0.04 28.00
C ASP A 25 -0.12 1.38 28.34
N ASN A 26 -1.37 1.58 27.90
CA ASN A 26 -2.18 2.75 28.25
C ASN A 26 -3.22 2.38 29.33
N SER A 27 -2.79 1.69 30.40
CA SER A 27 -3.60 1.19 31.51
C SER A 27 -4.23 2.26 32.43
N HIS A 28 -4.27 3.54 32.03
CA HIS A 28 -4.87 4.62 32.81
C HIS A 28 -6.41 4.63 32.85
N ASN A 29 -7.08 3.64 32.25
CA ASN A 29 -8.54 3.55 32.25
C ASN A 29 -9.07 2.56 33.31
N THR A 30 -9.95 3.05 34.19
CA THR A 30 -10.61 2.31 35.28
C THR A 30 -11.52 1.18 34.81
N LEU A 31 -11.91 1.15 33.53
CA LEU A 31 -12.74 0.09 32.94
C LEU A 31 -11.92 -1.06 32.31
N GLY A 32 -10.59 -1.03 32.44
CA GLY A 32 -9.71 -2.09 31.95
C GLY A 32 -9.63 -2.20 30.43
N VAL A 33 -10.08 -1.17 29.69
CA VAL A 33 -9.94 -1.12 28.22
C VAL A 33 -8.49 -0.86 27.84
N LYS A 34 -8.00 -1.63 26.87
CA LYS A 34 -6.62 -1.54 26.39
C LYS A 34 -6.59 -1.14 24.92
N ILE A 35 -5.54 -0.42 24.53
CA ILE A 35 -5.22 -0.09 23.15
C ILE A 35 -3.76 -0.44 22.87
N TYR A 36 -3.51 -0.98 21.69
CA TYR A 36 -2.18 -1.20 21.15
C TYR A 36 -2.15 -0.64 19.73
N SER A 37 -1.02 -0.04 19.34
CA SER A 37 -0.88 0.51 17.98
C SER A 37 0.55 0.46 17.51
N TRP A 38 0.77 0.18 16.22
CA TRP A 38 2.09 0.18 15.60
C TRP A 38 2.00 0.28 14.07
N VAL A 39 3.10 0.62 13.41
CA VAL A 39 3.27 0.48 11.97
C VAL A 39 3.94 -0.84 11.64
N GLY A 40 3.33 -1.61 10.75
CA GLY A 40 3.82 -2.90 10.32
C GLY A 40 3.48 -3.20 8.86
N ALA A 41 3.92 -4.38 8.41
CA ALA A 41 3.56 -4.95 7.11
C ALA A 41 2.07 -4.77 6.85
N LYS A 42 1.68 -4.41 5.63
CA LYS A 42 0.29 -4.61 5.21
C LYS A 42 0.00 -6.12 5.10
N HIS A 43 -0.27 -6.74 6.24
CA HIS A 43 -0.71 -8.13 6.40
C HIS A 43 -2.01 -8.12 7.22
N ASP A 44 -2.81 -9.18 7.10
CA ASP A 44 -4.01 -9.32 7.93
C ASP A 44 -3.59 -9.38 9.39
N ILE A 45 -3.93 -8.35 10.16
CA ILE A 45 -3.65 -8.27 11.59
C ILE A 45 -4.26 -9.43 12.39
N ALA A 46 -5.32 -10.05 11.86
CA ALA A 46 -5.92 -11.24 12.46
C ALA A 46 -5.02 -12.48 12.36
N SER A 47 -4.06 -12.51 11.43
CA SER A 47 -3.09 -13.61 11.30
C SER A 47 -1.97 -13.57 12.35
N TYR A 48 -1.77 -12.43 13.02
CA TYR A 48 -0.71 -12.29 14.01
C TYR A 48 -0.95 -13.24 15.19
N GLN A 49 0.14 -13.77 15.74
CA GLN A 49 0.09 -14.51 16.98
C GLN A 49 0.08 -13.52 18.14
N TYR A 50 -0.74 -13.82 19.13
CA TYR A 50 -0.90 -13.00 20.31
C TYR A 50 -0.56 -13.82 21.55
N ASP A 51 0.08 -13.20 22.53
CA ASP A 51 0.25 -13.81 23.84
C ASP A 51 -1.08 -13.88 24.61
N GLN A 52 -1.02 -14.42 25.82
CA GLN A 52 -2.17 -14.59 26.70
C GLN A 52 -2.84 -13.24 27.08
N ASN A 53 -2.09 -12.14 27.02
CA ASN A 53 -2.57 -10.78 27.29
C ASN A 53 -2.95 -10.00 26.02
N PHE A 54 -2.96 -10.70 24.88
CA PHE A 54 -3.18 -10.16 23.54
C PHE A 54 -2.18 -9.11 23.09
N VAL A 55 -0.95 -9.24 23.53
CA VAL A 55 0.20 -8.58 22.94
C VAL A 55 0.61 -9.35 21.69
N PRO A 56 0.74 -8.71 20.50
CA PRO A 56 1.27 -9.39 19.33
C PRO A 56 2.72 -9.85 19.58
N ILE A 57 3.02 -11.11 19.26
CA ILE A 57 4.32 -11.76 19.47
C ILE A 57 4.85 -12.36 18.18
N ASN A 58 6.18 -12.44 18.06
CA ASN A 58 6.83 -13.19 16.98
C ASN A 58 7.39 -14.51 17.53
N LYS A 59 7.06 -15.65 16.89
CA LYS A 59 7.67 -16.96 17.21
C LYS A 59 8.96 -17.13 16.42
N SER A 60 10.05 -16.58 16.95
CA SER A 60 11.40 -16.89 16.49
C SER A 60 12.01 -17.95 17.41
N ASN A 61 12.39 -19.11 16.85
CA ASN A 61 13.11 -20.18 17.57
C ASN A 61 12.47 -20.63 18.90
N ASN A 62 11.18 -21.00 18.90
CA ASN A 62 10.43 -21.49 20.08
C ASN A 62 10.48 -20.57 21.32
N LYS A 63 10.78 -19.29 21.15
CA LYS A 63 10.69 -18.29 22.20
C LYS A 63 9.65 -17.25 21.81
N GLU A 64 8.68 -17.04 22.69
CA GLU A 64 7.77 -15.90 22.60
C GLU A 64 8.56 -14.67 23.01
N LYS A 65 8.79 -13.76 22.06
CA LYS A 65 9.39 -12.46 22.35
C LYS A 65 8.37 -11.39 21.99
N PRO A 66 8.08 -10.44 22.90
CA PRO A 66 7.40 -9.21 22.52
C PRO A 66 8.18 -8.61 21.36
N LEU A 67 7.46 -8.14 20.35
CA LEU A 67 8.08 -7.29 19.35
C LEU A 67 8.70 -6.09 20.12
N SER A 68 9.97 -5.78 19.87
CA SER A 68 10.73 -4.82 20.68
C SER A 68 11.37 -3.74 19.82
N ALA A 69 11.18 -2.47 20.19
CA ALA A 69 12.00 -1.36 19.72
C ALA A 69 13.38 -1.39 20.41
N LYS A 70 14.43 -1.01 19.68
CA LYS A 70 15.67 -0.55 20.32
C LYS A 70 15.39 0.83 20.93
N ALA A 71 15.65 0.98 22.22
CA ALA A 71 15.57 2.29 22.88
C ALA A 71 16.65 3.23 22.34
N GLU A 72 16.32 4.50 22.17
CA GLU A 72 17.28 5.53 21.78
C GLU A 72 17.61 6.55 22.87
N GLU A 73 18.88 6.93 22.83
CA GLU A 73 19.59 7.89 23.64
C GLU A 73 19.25 9.33 23.19
N LYS A 74 18.98 10.22 24.15
CA LYS A 74 18.58 11.63 23.90
C LYS A 74 19.67 12.41 23.17
N GLY A 75 19.34 12.99 22.00
CA GLY A 75 20.13 14.09 21.40
C GLY A 75 20.20 14.15 19.87
N THR A 76 19.78 13.09 19.18
CA THR A 76 19.81 12.97 17.71
C THR A 76 18.37 13.00 17.16
N LEU A 77 18.16 13.30 15.86
CA LEU A 77 16.87 13.07 15.19
C LEU A 77 16.33 11.69 15.59
N PRO A 78 15.03 11.54 15.91
CA PRO A 78 14.50 10.26 16.40
C PRO A 78 14.83 9.17 15.39
N THR A 79 15.51 8.10 15.81
CA THR A 79 15.80 6.99 14.90
C THR A 79 14.50 6.30 14.53
N PRO A 80 14.32 6.01 13.24
CA PRO A 80 13.15 5.30 12.77
C PRO A 80 13.03 3.94 13.45
N THR A 81 11.83 3.60 13.91
CA THR A 81 11.53 2.28 14.50
C THR A 81 11.67 1.19 13.44
N ALA A 82 11.35 1.51 12.18
CA ALA A 82 11.55 0.65 11.02
C ALA A 82 11.90 1.48 9.77
N GLU A 83 12.65 0.87 8.85
CA GLU A 83 12.93 1.44 7.53
C GLU A 83 11.99 0.83 6.49
N TRP A 84 11.33 1.64 5.69
CA TRP A 84 10.42 1.22 4.62
C TRP A 84 10.91 1.70 3.26
N MET A 85 10.43 1.06 2.20
CA MET A 85 10.66 1.60 0.86
C MET A 85 9.55 2.57 0.47
N VAL A 86 9.90 3.59 -0.30
CA VAL A 86 8.91 4.48 -0.91
C VAL A 86 7.81 3.67 -1.63
N ASN A 87 6.55 4.06 -1.52
CA ASN A 87 5.39 3.37 -2.08
C ASN A 87 5.17 1.92 -1.62
N GLU A 88 6.01 1.37 -0.73
CA GLU A 88 5.77 0.06 -0.13
C GLU A 88 4.50 0.12 0.75
N PRO A 89 3.59 -0.85 0.63
CA PRO A 89 2.39 -0.87 1.44
C PRO A 89 2.70 -1.18 2.91
N ALA A 90 2.55 -0.18 3.76
CA ALA A 90 2.53 -0.32 5.20
C ALA A 90 1.10 -0.31 5.75
N ALA A 91 0.92 -0.65 7.01
CA ALA A 91 -0.33 -0.51 7.72
C ALA A 91 -0.09 0.02 9.14
N TRP A 92 -0.95 0.95 9.56
CA TRP A 92 -1.09 1.33 10.96
C TRP A 92 -2.13 0.42 11.59
N HIS A 93 -1.62 -0.47 12.42
CA HIS A 93 -2.39 -1.47 13.14
C HIS A 93 -2.86 -0.88 14.45
N ILE A 94 -4.15 -1.04 14.77
CA ILE A 94 -4.72 -0.64 16.06
C ILE A 94 -5.55 -1.79 16.61
N VAL A 95 -5.18 -2.27 17.80
CA VAL A 95 -5.89 -3.32 18.53
C VAL A 95 -6.54 -2.70 19.74
N ILE A 96 -7.84 -2.87 19.89
CA ILE A 96 -8.62 -2.37 21.02
C ILE A 96 -9.23 -3.57 21.72
N ALA A 97 -8.98 -3.71 23.01
CA ALA A 97 -9.48 -4.81 23.84
C ALA A 97 -10.39 -4.27 24.94
N VAL A 98 -11.60 -4.82 25.04
CA VAL A 98 -12.56 -4.48 26.09
C VAL A 98 -12.96 -5.74 26.86
N PRO A 99 -13.15 -5.67 28.19
CA PRO A 99 -13.58 -6.83 29.00
C PRO A 99 -15.08 -7.15 28.85
N THR A 100 -15.81 -6.41 28.01
CA THR A 100 -17.23 -6.62 27.69
C THR A 100 -17.42 -6.68 26.17
N TRP A 101 -18.29 -5.85 25.58
CA TRP A 101 -18.52 -5.74 24.14
C TRP A 101 -18.64 -4.28 23.72
N PHE A 102 -18.38 -4.03 22.43
CA PHE A 102 -18.55 -2.71 21.81
C PHE A 102 -20.03 -2.45 21.50
N THR A 103 -20.53 -1.26 21.83
CA THR A 103 -21.95 -0.89 21.64
C THR A 103 -22.18 -0.01 20.41
N LYS A 104 -21.13 0.65 19.90
CA LYS A 104 -21.14 1.47 18.68
C LYS A 104 -19.83 1.31 17.91
N GLY A 105 -19.77 1.87 16.71
CA GLY A 105 -18.52 1.92 15.93
C GLY A 105 -17.43 2.73 16.66
N THR A 106 -16.19 2.27 16.54
CA THR A 106 -15.02 3.00 17.02
C THR A 106 -14.75 4.20 16.12
N GLN A 107 -14.44 5.34 16.73
CA GLN A 107 -14.14 6.57 16.01
C GLN A 107 -12.63 6.75 15.96
N ILE A 108 -12.07 6.63 14.75
CA ILE A 108 -10.66 6.83 14.46
C ILE A 108 -10.53 8.11 13.64
N PRO A 109 -9.80 9.15 14.11
CA PRO A 109 -9.66 10.37 13.35
C PRO A 109 -8.83 10.17 12.08
N LYS A 110 -9.00 11.09 11.14
CA LYS A 110 -8.25 11.04 9.88
C LYS A 110 -6.79 11.39 10.08
N LEU A 111 -5.90 10.51 9.62
CA LEU A 111 -4.48 10.80 9.55
C LEU A 111 -4.19 11.74 8.38
N ASN A 112 -3.51 12.85 8.65
CA ASN A 112 -3.12 13.82 7.64
C ASN A 112 -1.64 14.16 7.82
N ILE A 113 -0.78 13.41 7.14
CA ILE A 113 0.68 13.59 7.15
C ILE A 113 1.09 13.89 5.70
N PRO A 114 1.93 14.90 5.45
CA PRO A 114 2.43 15.19 4.10
C PRO A 114 3.07 13.95 3.47
N ASN A 115 2.85 13.77 2.15
CA ASN A 115 3.40 12.64 1.39
C ASN A 115 3.01 11.25 1.93
N LEU A 116 1.95 11.16 2.74
CA LEU A 116 1.36 9.91 3.21
C LEU A 116 -0.05 9.79 2.65
N ILE A 117 -0.29 8.75 1.88
CA ILE A 117 -1.64 8.40 1.40
C ILE A 117 -2.20 7.32 2.31
N THR A 118 -3.41 7.56 2.83
CA THR A 118 -4.17 6.58 3.58
C THR A 118 -5.60 6.49 3.06
N THR A 119 -6.15 5.28 3.01
CA THR A 119 -7.55 5.04 2.65
C THR A 119 -8.33 4.62 3.89
N GLN A 120 -9.13 5.52 4.45
CA GLN A 120 -9.95 5.24 5.63
C GLN A 120 -11.43 4.97 5.30
N ARG A 121 -11.80 4.89 4.02
CA ARG A 121 -13.20 4.66 3.63
C ARG A 121 -13.54 3.18 3.80
N ALA A 122 -14.56 2.90 4.61
CA ALA A 122 -15.13 1.58 4.87
C ALA A 122 -14.18 0.55 5.50
N LEU A 123 -13.20 1.00 6.30
CA LEU A 123 -12.47 0.06 7.16
C LEU A 123 -13.45 -0.51 8.20
N THR A 124 -13.68 -1.81 8.12
CA THR A 124 -14.39 -2.56 9.16
C THR A 124 -13.34 -3.29 9.98
N PRO A 125 -13.39 -3.22 11.32
CA PRO A 125 -12.43 -3.94 12.12
C PRO A 125 -12.67 -5.44 11.99
N ASN A 126 -11.59 -6.20 11.97
CA ASN A 126 -11.64 -7.61 12.32
C ASN A 126 -12.06 -7.70 13.79
N LYS A 127 -13.05 -8.55 14.08
CA LYS A 127 -13.59 -8.73 15.43
C LYS A 127 -13.25 -10.11 15.94
N MET A 128 -12.73 -10.17 17.15
CA MET A 128 -12.34 -11.42 17.80
C MET A 128 -12.80 -11.40 19.25
N SER A 129 -12.99 -12.57 19.84
CA SER A 129 -13.26 -12.74 21.26
C SER A 129 -12.38 -13.85 21.80
N ASN A 130 -11.81 -13.66 22.99
CA ASN A 130 -11.05 -14.71 23.65
C ASN A 130 -11.21 -14.61 25.17
N ARG A 131 -10.99 -15.72 25.87
CA ARG A 131 -11.06 -15.82 27.32
C ARG A 131 -9.66 -15.89 27.91
N VAL A 132 -9.32 -14.95 28.77
CA VAL A 132 -8.01 -14.81 29.44
C VAL A 132 -8.24 -14.79 30.94
N ASN A 133 -7.59 -15.69 31.68
CA ASN A 133 -7.72 -15.77 33.14
C ASN A 133 -9.18 -15.79 33.64
N GLY A 134 -10.06 -16.49 32.92
CA GLY A 134 -11.48 -16.60 33.26
C GLY A 134 -12.35 -15.41 32.81
N GLN A 135 -11.76 -14.30 32.33
CA GLN A 135 -12.45 -13.12 31.80
C GLN A 135 -12.57 -13.20 30.27
N THR A 136 -13.76 -12.93 29.72
CA THR A 136 -13.94 -12.78 28.27
C THR A 136 -13.55 -11.37 27.84
N TRP A 137 -12.81 -11.27 26.75
CA TRP A 137 -12.39 -10.03 26.11
C TRP A 137 -12.90 -9.99 24.68
N THR A 138 -13.39 -8.83 24.26
CA THR A 138 -13.74 -8.55 22.87
C THR A 138 -12.72 -7.61 22.26
N TYR A 139 -12.29 -7.92 21.04
CA TYR A 139 -11.24 -7.22 20.33
C TYR A 139 -11.78 -6.62 19.03
N GLN A 140 -11.29 -5.42 18.72
CA GLN A 140 -11.36 -4.84 17.39
C GLN A 140 -9.95 -4.60 16.89
N LEU A 141 -9.66 -5.13 15.71
CA LEU A 141 -8.37 -5.01 15.05
C LEU A 141 -8.57 -4.19 13.78
N TRP A 142 -7.86 -3.08 13.68
CA TRP A 142 -7.96 -2.13 12.58
C TRP A 142 -6.67 -2.10 11.78
N ASP A 143 -6.81 -2.24 10.47
CA ASP A 143 -5.71 -2.10 9.51
C ASP A 143 -5.93 -0.86 8.66
N ILE A 144 -5.16 0.18 8.95
CA ILE A 144 -5.23 1.44 8.20
C ILE A 144 -4.04 1.47 7.24
N PRO A 145 -4.25 1.30 5.93
CA PRO A 145 -3.14 1.26 4.98
C PRO A 145 -2.44 2.62 4.92
N LEU A 146 -1.12 2.55 4.88
CA LEU A 146 -0.19 3.66 4.84
C LEU A 146 0.70 3.50 3.61
N PHE A 147 0.72 4.52 2.76
CA PHE A 147 1.60 4.56 1.60
C PHE A 147 2.41 5.85 1.63
N MET A 148 3.71 5.70 1.90
CA MET A 148 4.65 6.80 2.03
C MET A 148 5.29 7.08 0.67
N THR A 149 4.96 8.22 0.06
CA THR A 149 5.26 8.48 -1.35
C THR A 149 6.61 9.16 -1.59
N GLN A 150 7.33 9.53 -0.52
CA GLN A 150 8.65 10.14 -0.58
C GLN A 150 9.56 9.51 0.48
N ASP A 151 10.88 9.61 0.27
CA ASP A 151 11.86 9.26 1.28
C ASP A 151 11.90 10.30 2.40
N GLY A 152 12.43 9.90 3.55
CA GLY A 152 12.52 10.75 4.74
C GLY A 152 11.88 10.12 5.97
N LEU A 153 11.65 10.94 6.98
CA LEU A 153 11.15 10.50 8.28
C LEU A 153 9.70 10.96 8.47
N TYR A 154 8.79 10.01 8.65
CA TYR A 154 7.37 10.23 8.85
C TYR A 154 7.03 10.17 10.33
N HIS A 155 6.30 11.18 10.82
CA HIS A 155 5.78 11.22 12.18
C HIS A 155 4.31 10.84 12.21
N ILE A 156 3.98 9.72 12.83
CA ILE A 156 2.61 9.32 13.13
C ILE A 156 2.31 9.78 14.55
N PRO A 157 1.49 10.82 14.73
CA PRO A 157 1.26 11.37 16.05
C PRO A 157 0.45 10.41 16.93
N SER A 158 0.50 10.62 18.24
CA SER A 158 -0.49 10.03 19.14
C SER A 158 -1.90 10.55 18.79
N MET A 159 -2.81 9.64 18.52
CA MET A 159 -4.17 9.93 18.05
C MET A 159 -5.21 9.51 19.09
N PRO A 160 -6.23 10.34 19.34
CA PRO A 160 -7.34 9.97 20.20
C PRO A 160 -8.26 8.99 19.48
N ILE A 161 -8.63 7.90 20.14
CA ILE A 161 -9.55 6.88 19.63
C ILE A 161 -10.73 6.77 20.59
N ASP A 162 -11.93 7.06 20.10
CA ASP A 162 -13.14 6.97 20.94
C ASP A 162 -13.84 5.63 20.73
N VAL A 163 -14.09 4.93 21.83
CA VAL A 163 -14.75 3.63 21.85
C VAL A 163 -15.97 3.66 22.76
N HIS A 164 -17.00 2.93 22.38
CA HIS A 164 -18.23 2.80 23.17
C HIS A 164 -18.36 1.37 23.67
N VAL A 165 -18.44 1.21 25.00
CA VAL A 165 -18.29 -0.09 25.68
C VAL A 165 -19.46 -0.29 26.64
N ALA A 166 -19.98 -1.52 26.69
CA ALA A 166 -21.07 -1.84 27.60
C ALA A 166 -20.61 -1.80 29.07
N ASP A 167 -21.47 -1.28 29.95
CA ASP A 167 -21.24 -1.29 31.39
C ASP A 167 -21.28 -2.74 31.92
N PRO A 168 -20.23 -3.22 32.61
CA PRO A 168 -20.18 -4.58 33.14
C PRO A 168 -21.31 -4.93 34.13
N LYS A 169 -21.93 -3.93 34.76
CA LYS A 169 -23.02 -4.06 35.74
C LYS A 169 -24.41 -3.85 35.13
N GLY A 170 -24.51 -3.71 33.81
CA GLY A 170 -25.80 -3.53 33.10
C GLY A 170 -26.35 -2.11 33.11
N GLY A 171 -25.51 -1.11 33.39
CA GLY A 171 -25.84 0.32 33.27
C GLY A 171 -25.68 0.88 31.84
N GLU A 172 -25.73 2.21 31.73
CA GLU A 172 -25.53 2.92 30.46
C GLU A 172 -24.12 2.70 29.88
N PRO A 173 -23.98 2.57 28.54
CA PRO A 173 -22.67 2.39 27.91
C PRO A 173 -21.69 3.54 28.19
N HIS A 174 -20.42 3.19 28.39
CA HIS A 174 -19.34 4.14 28.59
C HIS A 174 -18.75 4.59 27.26
N THR A 175 -18.41 5.87 27.15
CA THR A 175 -17.55 6.38 26.08
C THR A 175 -16.16 6.60 26.64
N ILE A 176 -15.16 5.97 26.04
CA ILE A 176 -13.79 5.96 26.52
C ILE A 176 -12.91 6.50 25.40
N ARG A 177 -12.09 7.51 25.73
CA ARG A 177 -11.04 8.00 24.85
C ARG A 177 -9.72 7.33 25.18
N LEU A 178 -9.16 6.64 24.20
CA LEU A 178 -7.85 6.00 24.24
C LEU A 178 -6.88 6.82 23.39
N TRP A 179 -5.58 6.63 23.61
CA TRP A 179 -4.55 7.28 22.81
C TRP A 179 -3.65 6.23 22.19
N THR A 180 -3.31 6.38 20.91
CA THR A 180 -2.28 5.56 20.27
C THR A 180 -0.89 6.02 20.67
N LYS A 181 0.12 5.18 20.44
CA LYS A 181 1.51 5.62 20.50
C LYS A 181 1.80 6.60 19.37
N GLU A 182 2.68 7.56 19.62
CA GLU A 182 3.39 8.24 18.55
C GLU A 182 4.47 7.32 17.94
N GLU A 183 4.72 7.43 16.64
CA GLU A 183 5.69 6.57 15.96
C GLU A 183 6.45 7.34 14.86
N TRP A 184 7.71 6.96 14.67
CA TRP A 184 8.59 7.55 13.66
C TRP A 184 9.03 6.48 12.67
N VAL A 185 8.69 6.66 11.40
CA VAL A 185 8.92 5.69 10.33
C VAL A 185 9.90 6.27 9.32
N GLY A 186 11.01 5.58 9.08
CA GLY A 186 12.02 5.97 8.10
C GLY A 186 11.67 5.38 6.75
N VAL A 187 11.81 6.15 5.68
CA VAL A 187 11.48 5.72 4.31
C VAL A 187 12.66 6.05 3.40
N LYS A 188 13.03 5.12 2.53
CA LYS A 188 14.11 5.30 1.56
C LYS A 188 13.76 4.70 0.20
N TYR A 189 14.52 5.07 -0.82
CA TYR A 189 14.46 4.35 -2.09
C TYR A 189 15.18 3.00 -1.97
N PRO A 190 14.69 1.96 -2.67
CA PRO A 190 15.33 0.64 -2.61
C PRO A 190 16.74 0.63 -3.22
N THR A 191 17.01 1.54 -4.16
CA THR A 191 18.33 1.73 -4.76
C THR A 191 18.59 3.21 -5.06
N GLU A 192 19.86 3.61 -5.13
CA GLU A 192 20.26 4.99 -5.44
C GLU A 192 19.91 5.42 -6.87
N GLN A 193 19.62 4.47 -7.77
CA GLN A 193 19.19 4.77 -9.15
C GLN A 193 17.70 5.09 -9.25
N LEU A 194 16.95 4.96 -8.14
CA LEU A 194 15.55 5.34 -8.06
C LEU A 194 15.43 6.68 -7.33
N SER A 195 14.52 7.49 -7.85
CA SER A 195 14.21 8.82 -7.34
C SER A 195 12.73 9.12 -7.58
N SER A 196 12.28 10.29 -7.13
CA SER A 196 10.92 10.79 -7.35
C SER A 196 10.57 10.97 -8.83
N SER A 197 11.57 11.09 -9.72
CA SER A 197 11.38 11.19 -11.17
C SER A 197 11.41 9.85 -11.90
N SER A 198 11.66 8.75 -11.19
CA SER A 198 11.72 7.41 -11.80
C SER A 198 10.31 6.84 -11.99
N HIS A 199 10.06 6.17 -13.12
CA HIS A 199 8.85 5.36 -13.32
C HIS A 199 9.06 3.97 -12.73
N TRP A 200 8.52 3.72 -11.54
CA TRP A 200 8.65 2.44 -10.87
C TRP A 200 7.42 2.11 -10.04
N ILE A 201 7.29 0.84 -9.66
CA ILE A 201 6.15 0.32 -8.89
C ILE A 201 6.68 -0.52 -7.74
N ALA A 202 6.18 -0.25 -6.53
CA ALA A 202 6.33 -1.10 -5.37
C ALA A 202 5.09 -2.00 -5.26
N ALA A 203 5.24 -3.28 -5.57
CA ALA A 203 4.14 -4.24 -5.49
C ALA A 203 4.65 -5.68 -5.41
N PRO A 204 3.98 -6.59 -4.69
CA PRO A 204 4.33 -8.02 -4.70
C PRO A 204 4.26 -8.62 -6.11
N LYS A 205 3.31 -8.14 -6.92
CA LYS A 205 3.13 -8.54 -8.31
C LYS A 205 2.66 -7.36 -9.14
N ALA A 206 3.28 -7.18 -10.30
CA ALA A 206 2.85 -6.21 -11.31
C ALA A 206 2.91 -6.83 -12.71
N SER A 207 2.06 -6.33 -13.61
CA SER A 207 2.08 -6.69 -15.02
C SER A 207 1.78 -5.50 -15.91
N LEU A 208 2.47 -5.43 -17.04
CA LEU A 208 2.23 -4.47 -18.11
C LEU A 208 1.82 -5.27 -19.35
N ASN A 209 0.70 -4.91 -19.96
CA ASN A 209 0.25 -5.50 -21.22
C ASN A 209 -0.03 -4.40 -22.24
N GLU A 210 0.32 -4.65 -23.49
CA GLU A 210 0.09 -3.73 -24.60
C GLU A 210 -0.74 -4.38 -25.69
N ASP A 211 -1.72 -3.66 -26.20
CA ASP A 211 -2.54 -4.05 -27.35
C ASP A 211 -2.46 -2.97 -28.42
N TRP A 212 -2.25 -3.41 -29.66
CA TRP A 212 -2.10 -2.53 -30.83
C TRP A 212 -3.17 -2.89 -31.86
N GLN A 213 -3.99 -1.89 -32.19
CA GLN A 213 -5.09 -2.01 -33.13
C GLN A 213 -4.83 -1.09 -34.32
N VAL A 214 -4.80 -1.66 -35.52
CA VAL A 214 -4.64 -0.92 -36.77
C VAL A 214 -6.00 -0.77 -37.45
N SER A 215 -6.28 0.40 -38.05
CA SER A 215 -7.51 0.60 -38.81
C SER A 215 -7.59 -0.32 -40.03
N GLN A 216 -6.45 -0.59 -40.68
CA GLN A 216 -6.32 -1.43 -41.86
C GLN A 216 -5.02 -2.25 -41.85
N SER A 217 -4.96 -3.33 -42.64
CA SER A 217 -3.76 -4.18 -42.77
C SER A 217 -2.63 -3.50 -43.54
N SER A 218 -2.97 -2.66 -44.51
CA SER A 218 -2.05 -1.77 -45.22
C SER A 218 -2.38 -0.33 -44.85
N LEU A 219 -1.42 0.36 -44.23
CA LEU A 219 -1.65 1.69 -43.68
C LEU A 219 -1.33 2.79 -44.69
N HIS A 220 -2.20 3.78 -44.78
CA HIS A 220 -2.06 4.99 -45.59
C HIS A 220 -2.09 6.25 -44.72
N VAL A 221 -1.84 7.41 -45.32
CA VAL A 221 -2.05 8.69 -44.65
C VAL A 221 -3.52 8.82 -44.24
N GLY A 222 -3.77 9.25 -43.00
CA GLY A 222 -5.10 9.32 -42.40
C GLY A 222 -5.53 8.04 -41.67
N ASP A 223 -4.86 6.91 -41.89
CA ASP A 223 -5.11 5.71 -41.09
C ASP A 223 -4.62 5.88 -39.66
N SER A 224 -5.19 5.08 -38.76
CA SER A 224 -4.92 5.17 -37.34
C SER A 224 -4.37 3.87 -36.75
N ILE A 225 -3.44 4.02 -35.83
CA ILE A 225 -2.96 2.96 -34.96
C ILE A 225 -3.32 3.34 -33.53
N THR A 226 -4.05 2.49 -32.84
CA THR A 226 -4.42 2.70 -31.45
C THR A 226 -3.60 1.75 -30.56
N ARG A 227 -2.83 2.34 -29.64
CA ARG A 227 -2.11 1.63 -28.58
C ARG A 227 -2.93 1.71 -27.31
N THR A 228 -3.13 0.57 -26.66
CA THR A 228 -3.70 0.48 -25.32
C THR A 228 -2.70 -0.21 -24.40
N ILE A 229 -2.24 0.49 -23.36
CA ILE A 229 -1.39 -0.06 -22.31
C ILE A 229 -2.23 -0.30 -21.08
N THR A 230 -2.18 -1.50 -20.53
CA THR A 230 -2.80 -1.87 -19.27
C THR A 230 -1.73 -2.23 -18.26
N LEU A 231 -1.59 -1.39 -17.24
CA LEU A 231 -0.74 -1.65 -16.08
C LEU A 231 -1.60 -2.16 -14.92
N ARG A 232 -1.17 -3.24 -14.26
CA ARG A 232 -1.81 -3.80 -13.07
C ARG A 232 -0.78 -4.07 -11.99
N ALA A 233 -1.15 -3.86 -10.74
CA ALA A 233 -0.31 -4.21 -9.59
C ALA A 233 -1.16 -4.61 -8.38
N GLN A 234 -0.62 -5.50 -7.55
CA GLN A 234 -1.21 -5.91 -6.28
C GLN A 234 -0.73 -5.01 -5.14
N ASP A 235 -1.56 -4.88 -4.10
CA ASP A 235 -1.27 -4.15 -2.86
C ASP A 235 -0.74 -2.72 -3.03
N THR A 236 -1.21 -2.03 -4.06
CA THR A 236 -0.98 -0.60 -4.29
C THR A 236 -2.29 0.11 -4.65
N LEU A 237 -2.24 1.42 -4.88
CA LEU A 237 -3.38 2.21 -5.33
C LEU A 237 -3.22 2.63 -6.79
N ALA A 238 -4.33 2.74 -7.53
CA ALA A 238 -4.34 3.14 -8.93
C ALA A 238 -3.79 4.56 -9.13
N VAL A 239 -3.90 5.41 -8.11
CA VAL A 239 -3.28 6.74 -8.11
C VAL A 239 -1.74 6.68 -8.08
N MET A 240 -1.16 5.63 -7.48
CA MET A 240 0.30 5.41 -7.38
C MET A 240 0.88 4.77 -8.63
N LEU A 241 0.04 4.23 -9.51
CA LEU A 241 0.52 3.66 -10.76
C LEU A 241 1.08 4.77 -11.68
N PRO A 242 2.38 4.69 -12.06
CA PRO A 242 2.99 5.67 -12.93
C PRO A 242 2.29 5.66 -14.29
N ASN A 243 2.40 6.76 -15.03
CA ASN A 243 2.00 6.72 -16.44
C ASN A 243 3.01 5.85 -17.21
N PRO A 244 2.58 4.75 -17.85
CA PRO A 244 3.47 3.94 -18.67
C PRO A 244 3.77 4.54 -20.05
N SER A 245 3.08 5.62 -20.44
CA SER A 245 3.22 6.23 -21.77
C SER A 245 3.85 7.62 -21.66
N ASP A 246 5.01 7.78 -22.28
CA ASP A 246 5.47 9.08 -22.74
C ASP A 246 5.07 9.22 -24.21
N VAL A 247 4.33 10.28 -24.53
CA VAL A 247 3.92 10.53 -25.92
C VAL A 247 5.04 11.23 -26.63
N ILE A 248 5.64 10.54 -27.60
CA ILE A 248 6.74 11.08 -28.39
C ILE A 248 6.16 11.84 -29.57
N LEU A 249 6.55 13.10 -29.70
CA LEU A 249 6.17 13.93 -30.83
C LEU A 249 6.98 13.51 -32.06
N ASN A 250 6.31 13.25 -33.17
CA ASN A 250 6.94 12.86 -34.43
C ASN A 250 6.15 13.46 -35.59
N GLU A 251 6.81 13.99 -36.63
CA GLU A 251 6.14 14.53 -37.81
C GLU A 251 5.43 13.47 -38.67
N ALA A 252 5.71 12.18 -38.45
CA ALA A 252 5.09 11.08 -39.17
C ALA A 252 3.64 10.81 -38.72
N TYR A 253 3.26 11.21 -37.50
CA TYR A 253 1.94 10.93 -36.94
C TYR A 253 1.48 12.00 -35.95
N GLN A 254 0.17 12.20 -35.86
CA GLN A 254 -0.47 13.00 -34.82
C GLN A 254 -0.96 12.07 -33.70
N ALA A 255 -0.57 12.31 -32.45
CA ALA A 255 -1.00 11.51 -31.31
C ALA A 255 -2.20 12.15 -30.58
N TYR A 256 -3.22 11.34 -30.31
CA TYR A 256 -4.41 11.68 -29.53
C TYR A 256 -4.47 10.81 -28.28
N VAL A 257 -4.21 11.42 -27.12
CA VAL A 257 -4.21 10.76 -25.82
C VAL A 257 -5.62 10.74 -25.26
N SER A 258 -6.11 9.56 -24.91
CA SER A 258 -7.38 9.42 -24.20
C SER A 258 -7.18 9.68 -22.71
N PRO A 259 -8.22 10.09 -21.96
CA PRO A 259 -8.14 10.19 -20.52
C PRO A 259 -7.71 8.88 -19.85
N SER A 260 -6.78 8.97 -18.90
CA SER A 260 -6.31 7.84 -18.11
C SER A 260 -7.46 7.20 -17.33
N GLN A 261 -7.60 5.88 -17.44
CA GLN A 261 -8.56 5.12 -16.63
C GLN A 261 -7.83 4.46 -15.47
N LYS A 262 -8.21 4.80 -14.23
CA LYS A 262 -7.62 4.27 -13.00
C LYS A 262 -8.69 3.59 -12.18
N GLN A 263 -8.41 2.39 -11.69
CA GLN A 263 -9.37 1.61 -10.92
C GLN A 263 -8.67 0.82 -9.82
N ASP A 264 -9.17 0.99 -8.60
CA ASP A 264 -8.88 0.12 -7.46
C ASP A 264 -9.95 -0.97 -7.36
N SER A 265 -9.54 -2.19 -7.02
CA SER A 265 -10.43 -3.33 -6.80
C SER A 265 -9.94 -4.18 -5.63
N GLN A 266 -10.86 -4.93 -5.04
CA GLN A 266 -10.59 -5.87 -3.96
C GLN A 266 -11.31 -7.18 -4.26
N ASP A 267 -10.57 -8.29 -4.26
CA ASP A 267 -11.14 -9.64 -4.41
C ASP A 267 -10.61 -10.54 -3.30
N ARG A 268 -11.51 -11.10 -2.48
CA ARG A 268 -11.18 -11.97 -1.33
C ARG A 268 -10.05 -11.43 -0.44
N GLY A 269 -10.04 -10.13 -0.16
CA GLY A 269 -9.02 -9.47 0.66
C GLY A 269 -7.75 -9.05 -0.10
N ILE A 270 -7.57 -9.49 -1.34
CA ILE A 270 -6.45 -9.07 -2.20
C ILE A 270 -6.81 -7.73 -2.85
N PHE A 271 -6.04 -6.70 -2.54
CA PHE A 271 -6.18 -5.40 -3.17
C PHE A 271 -5.38 -5.34 -4.46
N SER A 272 -5.96 -4.78 -5.50
CA SER A 272 -5.26 -4.54 -6.76
C SER A 272 -5.64 -3.22 -7.38
N ALA A 273 -4.69 -2.65 -8.12
CA ALA A 273 -4.82 -1.41 -8.83
C ALA A 273 -4.59 -1.65 -10.32
N SER A 274 -5.30 -0.88 -11.15
CA SER A 274 -5.08 -0.86 -12.59
C SER A 274 -5.09 0.54 -13.16
N ARG A 275 -4.27 0.74 -14.19
CA ARG A 275 -4.18 1.96 -14.97
C ARG A 275 -4.16 1.62 -16.46
N ILE A 276 -5.09 2.17 -17.22
CA ILE A 276 -5.19 1.98 -18.67
C ILE A 276 -4.90 3.31 -19.36
N GLU A 277 -3.93 3.30 -20.25
CA GLU A 277 -3.58 4.41 -21.13
C GLU A 277 -3.88 4.05 -22.57
N LYS A 278 -4.56 4.94 -23.29
CA LYS A 278 -4.90 4.73 -24.70
C LYS A 278 -4.45 5.93 -25.52
N THR A 279 -3.65 5.65 -26.55
CA THR A 279 -3.19 6.68 -27.50
C THR A 279 -3.50 6.24 -28.91
N THR A 280 -4.15 7.11 -29.67
CA THR A 280 -4.43 6.90 -31.09
C THR A 280 -3.50 7.77 -31.92
N TYR A 281 -2.69 7.14 -32.76
CA TYR A 281 -1.76 7.77 -33.68
C TYR A 281 -2.39 7.81 -35.08
N VAL A 282 -2.54 9.00 -35.65
CA VAL A 282 -3.06 9.20 -37.02
C VAL A 282 -1.89 9.54 -37.93
N LEU A 283 -1.65 8.73 -38.95
CA LEU A 283 -0.50 8.87 -39.85
C LEU A 283 -0.64 10.11 -40.73
N GLN A 284 0.43 10.93 -40.79
CA GLN A 284 0.44 12.20 -41.52
C GLN A 284 1.28 12.14 -42.81
N LYS A 285 2.26 11.24 -42.90
CA LYS A 285 3.17 11.11 -44.06
C LYS A 285 3.08 9.71 -44.69
N GLY A 286 3.02 9.69 -46.02
CA GLY A 286 3.11 8.45 -46.82
C GLY A 286 4.56 8.08 -47.11
N GLY A 287 4.80 6.83 -47.53
CA GLY A 287 6.14 6.36 -47.94
C GLY A 287 7.02 5.82 -46.81
N ILE A 288 6.53 5.80 -45.57
CA ILE A 288 7.18 5.09 -44.47
C ILE A 288 6.67 3.64 -44.54
N ASN A 289 7.56 2.69 -44.82
CA ASN A 289 7.22 1.27 -44.75
C ASN A 289 6.57 0.97 -43.39
N VAL A 290 5.54 0.14 -43.37
CA VAL A 290 4.85 -0.23 -42.13
C VAL A 290 5.87 -0.72 -41.09
N SER A 291 6.91 -1.45 -41.51
CA SER A 291 8.02 -1.87 -40.63
C SER A 291 8.82 -0.72 -40.00
N SER A 292 8.97 0.45 -40.64
CA SER A 292 9.71 1.60 -40.09
C SER A 292 8.82 2.54 -39.26
N CYS A 293 7.53 2.65 -39.55
CA CYS A 293 6.56 3.26 -38.64
C CYS A 293 6.41 2.43 -37.36
N TRP A 294 6.33 1.10 -37.50
CA TRP A 294 6.36 0.18 -36.38
C TRP A 294 7.71 0.22 -35.65
N GLY A 295 8.83 0.28 -36.36
CA GLY A 295 10.17 0.47 -35.77
C GLY A 295 10.24 1.73 -34.90
N ALA A 296 9.81 2.88 -35.40
CA ALA A 296 9.78 4.13 -34.64
C ALA A 296 8.76 4.11 -33.46
N LEU A 297 7.64 3.40 -33.61
CA LEU A 297 6.64 3.21 -32.56
C LEU A 297 6.95 2.04 -31.61
N VAL A 298 8.03 1.29 -31.82
CA VAL A 298 8.45 0.16 -30.96
C VAL A 298 9.81 0.42 -30.31
N GLU A 299 10.76 1.02 -31.03
CA GLU A 299 12.11 1.36 -30.52
C GLU A 299 12.09 2.42 -29.41
N HIS A 300 11.03 3.20 -29.30
CA HIS A 300 10.92 4.26 -28.29
C HIS A 300 9.90 3.98 -27.18
N THR A 301 9.42 2.75 -27.10
CA THR A 301 8.06 2.51 -26.57
C THR A 301 8.02 1.78 -25.25
N VAL A 302 9.13 1.80 -24.52
CA VAL A 302 9.16 1.33 -23.15
C VAL A 302 9.82 2.40 -22.31
N ALA A 303 9.01 3.22 -21.64
CA ALA A 303 9.46 3.75 -20.36
C ALA A 303 9.82 2.50 -19.55
N ILE A 304 11.09 2.33 -19.20
CA ILE A 304 11.54 1.20 -18.40
C ILE A 304 10.89 1.34 -17.03
N ILE A 305 9.68 0.77 -16.88
CA ILE A 305 9.02 0.65 -15.59
C ILE A 305 9.81 -0.38 -14.81
N ARG A 306 10.56 0.12 -13.82
CA ARG A 306 11.25 -0.76 -12.88
C ARG A 306 10.21 -1.30 -11.90
N ILE A 307 10.04 -2.61 -11.87
CA ILE A 307 9.16 -3.27 -10.89
C ILE A 307 10.06 -3.71 -9.74
N VAL A 308 9.80 -3.16 -8.56
CA VAL A 308 10.45 -3.62 -7.32
C VAL A 308 9.44 -4.52 -6.62
N ALA A 309 9.78 -5.81 -6.52
CA ALA A 309 8.92 -6.80 -5.89
C ALA A 309 9.33 -6.96 -4.43
N PHE A 310 8.38 -6.75 -3.53
CA PHE A 310 8.58 -7.07 -2.12
C PHE A 310 7.91 -8.41 -1.85
N ALA A 311 8.65 -9.33 -1.22
CA ALA A 311 8.09 -10.60 -0.83
C ALA A 311 7.17 -10.36 0.39
N SER A 312 5.86 -10.43 0.18
CA SER A 312 4.95 -10.86 1.24
C SER A 312 5.37 -12.27 1.63
N LYS A 313 5.94 -12.45 2.82
CA LYS A 313 6.25 -13.80 3.30
C LYS A 313 4.91 -14.49 3.52
N ASP A 314 4.55 -15.41 2.62
CA ASP A 314 3.55 -16.42 2.92
C ASP A 314 4.03 -17.17 4.17
N ILE A 315 3.30 -16.99 5.28
CA ILE A 315 3.42 -17.80 6.50
C ILE A 315 2.06 -18.44 6.74
#